data_AF-A0A8J3MSN0-F1
#
_entry.id   AF-A0A8J3MSN0-F1
#
_cell.length_a   1.000
_cell.length_b   1.000
_cell.length_c   1.000
_cell.angle_alpha   90.00
_cell.angle_beta   90.00
_cell.angle_gamma   90.00
#
_symmetry.space_group_name_H-M   'P 1'
#
loop_
_entity.id
_entity.type
_entity.pdbx_description
1 polymer ?
#
loop_
_entity_poly.entity_id
_entity_poly.type
_entity_poly.pdbx_seq_one_letter_code
_entity_poly.pdbx_strand_id
1 'polypeptide(L)'
;MPKLLIIKSTGQLQATLDMEGHIVLQTLYMLLPVAKEYQNLQEQEDDLFFLLALLNSRLLRSYVYLLHTAYKWVQPQIEQHVLARLPIPTLKGEERQYIIQRARALQAACSSIPSVVELKEKEMYEELEQAICALYETTLQGRRASYSLLHERNVDKGVTYG
;
A
#
# COMPACT_ATOMS: atom_id res chain seq x y z
N MET A 1 -6.54 -16.56 -11.64
CA MET A 1 -6.94 -15.14 -11.50
C MET A 1 -5.95 -14.49 -10.54
N PRO A 2 -5.28 -13.39 -10.95
CA PRO A 2 -4.35 -12.67 -10.10
C PRO A 2 -4.98 -12.21 -8.78
N LYS A 3 -4.28 -12.40 -7.66
CA LYS A 3 -4.74 -12.02 -6.32
C LYS A 3 -3.59 -11.70 -5.39
N LEU A 4 -3.84 -10.81 -4.43
CA LEU A 4 -2.89 -10.49 -3.37
C LEU A 4 -3.16 -11.34 -2.14
N LEU A 5 -2.11 -11.88 -1.54
CA LEU A 5 -2.17 -12.69 -0.33
C LEU A 5 -1.48 -11.94 0.80
N ILE A 6 -2.11 -11.83 1.97
CA ILE A 6 -1.56 -11.15 3.14
C ILE A 6 -1.50 -12.11 4.33
N ILE A 7 -0.37 -12.15 5.04
CA ILE A 7 -0.20 -13.00 6.21
C ILE A 7 -0.96 -12.43 7.41
N LYS A 8 -1.75 -13.25 8.11
CA LYS A 8 -2.57 -12.82 9.25
C LYS A 8 -1.78 -12.66 10.56
N SER A 9 -0.83 -13.55 10.81
CA SER A 9 -0.33 -13.86 12.16
C SER A 9 1.04 -13.26 12.51
N THR A 10 1.66 -12.51 11.61
CA THR A 10 3.02 -12.00 11.79
C THR A 10 3.07 -10.65 12.53
N GLY A 11 1.92 -10.04 12.80
CA GLY A 11 1.82 -8.71 13.40
C GLY A 11 2.28 -7.56 12.51
N GLN A 12 2.89 -7.84 11.37
CA GLN A 12 3.33 -6.86 10.39
C GLN A 12 2.73 -7.20 9.03
N LEU A 13 2.44 -6.18 8.23
CA LEU A 13 1.99 -6.40 6.86
C LEU A 13 3.08 -7.11 6.06
N GLN A 14 2.70 -8.22 5.44
CA GLN A 14 3.52 -8.95 4.49
C GLN A 14 2.57 -9.45 3.42
N ALA A 15 2.82 -9.06 2.18
CA ALA A 15 1.96 -9.37 1.06
C ALA A 15 2.76 -10.04 -0.07
N THR A 16 2.13 -10.95 -0.79
CA THR A 16 2.66 -11.52 -2.03
C THR A 16 1.59 -11.54 -3.11
N LEU A 17 2.02 -11.57 -4.37
CA LEU A 17 1.16 -11.60 -5.53
C LEU A 17 1.13 -13.00 -6.12
N ASP A 18 -0.05 -13.60 -6.19
CA ASP A 18 -0.27 -14.89 -6.85
C ASP A 18 -0.90 -14.66 -8.22
N MET A 19 -0.10 -14.85 -9.27
CA MET A 19 -0.53 -14.74 -10.66
C MET A 19 -1.06 -16.07 -11.22
N GLU A 20 -0.64 -17.19 -10.64
CA GLU A 20 -0.88 -18.54 -11.18
C GLU A 20 -2.17 -19.17 -10.62
N GLY A 21 -2.75 -18.58 -9.57
CA GLY A 21 -4.03 -19.02 -9.02
C GLY A 21 -3.91 -20.21 -8.08
N HIS A 22 -2.82 -20.27 -7.32
CA HIS A 22 -2.56 -21.26 -6.29
C HIS A 22 -3.70 -21.37 -5.26
N ILE A 23 -3.82 -22.54 -4.62
CA ILE A 23 -4.73 -22.75 -3.50
C ILE A 23 -4.21 -21.98 -2.30
N VAL A 24 -5.08 -21.23 -1.63
CA VAL A 24 -4.73 -20.31 -0.54
C VAL A 24 -5.14 -20.89 0.80
N LEU A 25 -4.21 -20.90 1.75
CA LEU A 25 -4.45 -21.38 3.12
C LEU A 25 -5.32 -20.40 3.92
N GLN A 26 -6.08 -20.91 4.90
CA GLN A 26 -6.93 -20.11 5.78
C GLN A 26 -6.14 -19.10 6.64
N THR A 27 -4.83 -19.29 6.78
CA THR A 27 -3.91 -18.38 7.49
C THR A 27 -3.60 -17.09 6.73
N LEU A 28 -4.10 -16.95 5.48
CA LEU A 28 -3.89 -15.79 4.62
C LEU A 28 -5.20 -15.05 4.37
N TYR A 29 -5.13 -13.71 4.32
CA TYR A 29 -6.19 -12.91 3.71
C TYR A 29 -5.95 -12.86 2.21
N MET A 30 -7.04 -12.84 1.45
CA MET A 30 -7.02 -12.72 0.00
C MET A 30 -7.66 -11.39 -0.38
N LEU A 31 -6.92 -10.55 -1.09
CA LEU A 31 -7.44 -9.35 -1.70
C LEU A 31 -7.65 -9.62 -3.19
N LEU A 32 -8.90 -9.45 -3.61
CA LEU A 32 -9.34 -9.65 -4.98
C LEU A 32 -9.73 -8.30 -5.58
N PRO A 33 -9.24 -7.96 -6.78
CA PRO A 33 -9.71 -6.79 -7.49
C PRO A 33 -11.19 -6.96 -7.82
N VAL A 34 -11.96 -5.87 -7.69
CA VAL A 34 -13.39 -5.88 -8.03
C VAL A 34 -13.51 -5.84 -9.55
N ALA A 35 -13.83 -6.98 -10.17
CA ALA A 35 -13.80 -7.18 -11.62
C ALA A 35 -14.62 -6.18 -12.45
N LYS A 36 -15.58 -5.47 -11.85
CA LYS A 36 -16.41 -4.46 -12.53
C LYS A 36 -15.71 -3.09 -12.72
N GLU A 37 -14.55 -2.89 -12.09
CA GLU A 37 -13.87 -1.59 -12.07
C GLU A 37 -12.78 -1.44 -13.14
N TYR A 38 -12.42 -2.53 -13.83
CA TYR A 38 -11.31 -2.58 -14.76
C TYR A 38 -11.76 -2.69 -16.20
N GLN A 39 -11.19 -1.87 -17.09
CA GLN A 39 -11.48 -1.92 -18.52
C GLN A 39 -10.64 -2.98 -19.24
N ASN A 40 -9.46 -3.30 -18.68
CA ASN A 40 -8.55 -4.31 -19.21
C ASN A 40 -7.76 -5.02 -18.09
N LEU A 41 -7.12 -6.14 -18.44
CA LEU A 41 -6.31 -6.94 -17.50
C LEU A 41 -5.06 -6.20 -17.03
N GLN A 42 -4.51 -5.31 -17.86
CA GLN A 42 -3.28 -4.57 -17.56
C GLN A 42 -3.49 -3.60 -16.39
N GLU A 43 -4.61 -2.87 -16.37
CA GLU A 43 -5.00 -1.98 -15.28
C GLU A 43 -5.19 -2.76 -13.98
N GLN A 44 -5.82 -3.94 -14.05
CA GLN A 44 -5.97 -4.81 -12.90
C GLN A 44 -4.62 -5.24 -12.33
N GLU A 45 -3.68 -5.64 -13.18
CA GLU A 45 -2.33 -6.00 -12.75
C GLU A 45 -1.55 -4.82 -12.19
N ASP A 46 -1.62 -3.65 -12.84
CA ASP A 46 -1.00 -2.41 -12.38
C ASP A 46 -1.46 -2.06 -10.95
N ASP A 47 -2.76 -2.16 -10.68
CA ASP A 47 -3.34 -1.95 -9.35
C ASP A 47 -2.83 -2.95 -8.32
N LEU A 48 -2.69 -4.22 -8.70
CA LEU A 48 -2.14 -5.26 -7.82
C LEU A 48 -0.66 -5.02 -7.51
N PHE A 49 0.16 -4.62 -8.48
CA PHE A 49 1.56 -4.26 -8.25
C PHE A 49 1.71 -3.01 -7.39
N PHE A 50 0.87 -2.01 -7.61
CA PHE A 50 0.83 -0.81 -6.77
C PHE A 50 0.51 -1.17 -5.32
N LEU A 51 -0.56 -1.94 -5.09
CA LEU A 51 -0.94 -2.39 -3.75
C LEU A 51 0.13 -3.29 -3.12
N LEU A 52 0.77 -4.18 -3.89
CA LEU A 52 1.87 -5.02 -3.41
C LEU A 52 3.00 -4.18 -2.82
N ALA A 53 3.42 -3.13 -3.53
CA ALA A 53 4.47 -2.23 -3.10
C ALA A 53 4.10 -1.51 -1.80
N LEU A 54 2.89 -0.97 -1.72
CA LEU A 54 2.42 -0.28 -0.53
C LEU A 54 2.33 -1.22 0.67
N LEU A 55 1.72 -2.40 0.52
CA LEU A 55 1.51 -3.34 1.61
C LEU A 55 2.83 -3.88 2.18
N ASN A 56 3.87 -3.99 1.36
CA ASN A 56 5.20 -4.37 1.81
C ASN A 56 6.08 -3.19 2.25
N SER A 57 5.57 -1.96 2.15
CA SER A 57 6.35 -0.78 2.50
C SER A 57 6.72 -0.73 3.99
N ARG A 58 7.90 -0.21 4.33
CA ARG A 58 8.29 0.01 5.74
C ARG A 58 7.27 0.91 6.43
N LEU A 59 6.77 1.92 5.72
CA LEU A 59 5.79 2.86 6.22
C LEU A 59 4.50 2.17 6.70
N LEU A 60 3.83 1.40 5.83
CA LEU A 60 2.58 0.72 6.21
C LEU A 60 2.81 -0.42 7.20
N ARG A 61 3.95 -1.12 7.10
CA ARG A 61 4.34 -2.14 8.08
C ARG A 61 4.46 -1.55 9.48
N SER A 62 5.18 -0.43 9.62
CA SER A 62 5.32 0.29 10.88
C SER A 62 3.99 0.84 11.37
N TYR A 63 3.16 1.40 10.48
CA TYR A 63 1.82 1.88 10.82
C TYR A 63 0.96 0.78 11.45
N VAL A 64 0.84 -0.38 10.79
CA VAL A 64 0.04 -1.50 11.30
C VAL A 64 0.63 -2.05 12.59
N TYR A 65 1.95 -2.19 12.63
CA TYR A 65 2.63 -2.69 13.83
C TYR A 65 2.33 -1.80 15.04
N LEU A 66 2.65 -0.51 14.95
CA LEU A 66 2.55 0.42 16.08
C LEU A 66 1.10 0.62 16.54
N LEU A 67 0.14 0.74 15.62
CA LEU A 67 -1.23 1.10 15.98
C LEU A 67 -2.14 -0.09 16.28
N HIS A 68 -1.84 -1.28 15.74
CA HIS A 68 -2.83 -2.37 15.74
C HIS A 68 -2.33 -3.68 16.32
N THR A 69 -1.02 -3.93 16.40
CA THR A 69 -0.53 -5.26 16.76
C THR A 69 0.56 -5.27 17.83
N ALA A 70 1.32 -4.19 18.00
CA ALA A 70 2.43 -4.11 18.95
C ALA A 70 2.00 -4.39 20.40
N TYR A 71 0.78 -4.02 20.79
CA TYR A 71 0.25 -4.26 22.14
C TYR A 71 -0.28 -5.69 22.36
N LYS A 72 -0.41 -6.51 21.31
CA LYS A 72 -0.97 -7.87 21.40
C LYS A 72 0.06 -8.92 21.81
N TRP A 73 1.36 -8.58 21.78
CA TRP A 73 2.54 -9.32 22.27
C TRP A 73 2.61 -10.81 21.91
N VAL A 74 1.77 -11.65 22.53
CA VAL A 74 1.84 -13.12 22.42
C VAL A 74 1.27 -13.66 21.10
N GLN A 75 0.32 -12.96 20.46
CA GLN A 75 -0.20 -13.36 19.16
C GLN A 75 -0.70 -12.15 18.35
N PRO A 76 0.23 -11.38 17.75
CA PRO A 76 -0.13 -10.19 16.99
C PRO A 76 -0.80 -10.61 15.67
N GLN A 77 -2.14 -10.61 15.67
CA GLN A 77 -2.94 -10.87 14.49
C GLN A 77 -3.47 -9.57 13.88
N ILE A 78 -3.30 -9.44 12.57
CA ILE A 78 -3.94 -8.39 11.77
C ILE A 78 -5.40 -8.78 11.58
N GLU A 79 -6.30 -7.87 11.94
CA GLU A 79 -7.73 -8.07 11.78
C GLU A 79 -8.20 -7.53 10.44
N GLN A 80 -9.25 -8.13 9.87
CA GLN A 80 -9.79 -7.71 8.56
C GLN A 80 -10.20 -6.23 8.55
N HIS A 81 -10.76 -5.73 9.65
CA HIS A 81 -11.17 -4.33 9.75
C HIS A 81 -9.99 -3.35 9.71
N VAL A 82 -8.78 -3.79 10.10
CA VAL A 82 -7.55 -3.01 10.01
C VAL A 82 -7.14 -2.87 8.54
N LEU A 83 -7.19 -3.97 7.79
CA LEU A 83 -6.91 -3.96 6.35
C LEU A 83 -7.86 -3.04 5.58
N ALA A 84 -9.15 -3.06 5.93
CA ALA A 84 -10.17 -2.21 5.29
C ALA A 84 -9.98 -0.70 5.55
N ARG A 85 -9.16 -0.33 6.53
CA ARG A 85 -8.91 1.06 6.94
C ARG A 85 -7.50 1.54 6.64
N LEU A 86 -6.72 0.77 5.88
CA LEU A 86 -5.37 1.19 5.51
C LEU A 86 -5.42 2.52 4.74
N PRO A 87 -4.52 3.47 5.04
CA PRO A 87 -4.52 4.78 4.42
C PRO A 87 -3.90 4.73 3.01
N ILE A 88 -4.53 4.03 2.07
CA ILE A 88 -4.02 3.86 0.70
C ILE A 88 -4.26 5.15 -0.12
N PRO A 89 -3.22 5.78 -0.69
CA PRO A 89 -3.38 6.93 -1.58
C PRO A 89 -4.14 6.53 -2.86
N THR A 90 -5.14 7.32 -3.25
CA THR A 90 -5.95 7.11 -4.46
C THR A 90 -5.47 7.93 -5.66
N LEU A 91 -4.25 8.45 -5.61
CA LEU A 91 -3.69 9.32 -6.64
C LEU A 91 -3.58 8.58 -7.98
N LYS A 92 -4.01 9.24 -9.06
CA LYS A 92 -3.75 8.82 -10.44
C LYS A 92 -2.70 9.79 -11.00
N GLY A 93 -1.54 9.30 -11.43
CA GLY A 93 -0.45 10.16 -11.89
C GLY A 93 0.87 9.42 -12.10
N GLU A 94 1.90 10.16 -12.46
CA GLU A 94 3.23 9.63 -12.79
C GLU A 94 3.91 8.93 -11.60
N GLU A 95 3.76 9.47 -10.38
CA GLU A 95 4.30 8.86 -9.16
C GLU A 95 3.80 7.41 -8.97
N ARG A 96 2.50 7.20 -9.24
CA ARG A 96 1.88 5.88 -9.17
C ARG A 96 2.49 4.94 -10.21
N GLN A 97 2.62 5.41 -11.46
CA GLN A 97 3.21 4.61 -12.53
C GLN A 97 4.66 4.24 -12.24
N TYR A 98 5.43 5.17 -11.68
CA TYR A 98 6.80 4.92 -11.25
C TYR A 98 6.88 3.80 -10.20
N ILE A 99 6.03 3.86 -9.17
CA ILE A 99 5.94 2.81 -8.13
C ILE A 99 5.58 1.45 -8.76
N ILE A 100 4.62 1.41 -9.68
CA ILE A 100 4.23 0.16 -10.37
C ILE A 100 5.40 -0.44 -11.15
N GLN A 101 6.11 0.38 -11.93
CA GLN A 101 7.25 -0.08 -12.72
C GLN A 101 8.36 -0.64 -11.83
N ARG A 102 8.66 0.05 -10.72
CA ARG A 102 9.66 -0.40 -9.75
C ARG A 102 9.24 -1.67 -9.01
N ALA A 103 7.96 -1.77 -8.63
CA ALA A 103 7.42 -2.98 -8.01
C ALA A 103 7.53 -4.20 -8.92
N ARG A 104 7.26 -4.03 -10.23
CA ARG A 104 7.45 -5.09 -11.23
C ARG A 104 8.91 -5.50 -11.37
N ALA A 105 9.81 -4.52 -11.46
CA ALA A 105 11.24 -4.79 -11.57
C ALA A 105 11.77 -5.53 -10.33
N LEU A 106 11.32 -5.14 -9.14
CA LEU A 106 11.66 -5.81 -7.89
C LEU A 106 11.12 -7.24 -7.85
N GLN A 107 9.85 -7.43 -8.19
CA GLN A 107 9.25 -8.76 -8.25
C GLN A 107 10.02 -9.66 -9.24
N ALA A 108 10.34 -9.15 -10.43
CA ALA A 108 11.09 -9.89 -11.45
C ALA A 108 12.50 -10.27 -10.98
N ALA A 109 13.19 -9.39 -10.24
CA ALA A 109 14.50 -9.70 -9.67
C ALA A 109 14.41 -10.83 -8.64
N CYS A 110 13.43 -10.77 -7.72
CA CYS A 110 13.22 -11.77 -6.68
C CYS A 110 12.68 -13.12 -7.19
N SER A 111 12.14 -13.17 -8.41
CA SER A 111 11.71 -14.43 -9.06
C SER A 111 12.89 -15.29 -9.54
N SER A 112 14.06 -14.69 -9.75
CA SER A 112 15.26 -15.45 -10.06
C SER A 112 15.83 -16.04 -8.76
N ILE A 113 16.43 -17.24 -8.79
CA ILE A 113 17.16 -17.82 -7.65
C ILE A 113 18.66 -17.59 -7.88
N PRO A 114 19.31 -16.61 -7.22
CA PRO A 114 20.75 -16.40 -7.42
C PRO A 114 21.51 -16.48 -6.10
N SER A 115 22.77 -16.92 -6.16
CA SER A 115 23.59 -17.10 -4.96
C SER A 115 24.29 -15.83 -4.46
N VAL A 116 24.13 -14.66 -5.10
CA VAL A 116 24.87 -13.40 -4.79
C VAL A 116 24.11 -12.10 -5.19
N VAL A 117 22.81 -11.96 -4.87
CA VAL A 117 21.98 -10.82 -5.39
C VAL A 117 21.44 -9.85 -4.33
N GLU A 118 21.86 -10.01 -3.06
CA GLU A 118 21.30 -9.24 -1.93
C GLU A 118 21.49 -7.70 -2.01
N LEU A 119 22.59 -7.20 -2.60
CA LEU A 119 22.87 -5.76 -2.66
C LEU A 119 21.99 -5.02 -3.66
N LYS A 120 21.80 -5.58 -4.86
CA LYS A 120 21.04 -4.91 -5.94
C LYS A 120 19.54 -4.89 -5.62
N GLU A 121 19.01 -5.98 -5.04
CA GLU A 121 17.62 -6.02 -4.59
C GLU A 121 17.35 -5.02 -3.48
N LYS A 122 18.30 -4.88 -2.55
CA LYS A 122 18.21 -3.90 -1.47
C LYS A 122 18.15 -2.47 -2.01
N GLU A 123 19.01 -2.10 -2.96
CA GLU A 123 19.00 -0.76 -3.57
C GLU A 123 17.66 -0.48 -4.27
N MET A 124 17.15 -1.42 -5.06
CA MET A 124 15.85 -1.26 -5.72
C MET A 124 14.70 -1.14 -4.72
N TYR A 125 14.78 -1.88 -3.61
CA TYR A 125 13.80 -1.77 -2.53
C TYR A 125 13.86 -0.39 -1.87
N GLU A 126 15.04 0.14 -1.57
CA GLU A 126 15.18 1.48 -0.98
C GLU A 126 14.67 2.59 -1.91
N GLU A 127 14.92 2.50 -3.22
CA GLU A 127 14.35 3.44 -4.21
C GLU A 127 12.82 3.39 -4.22
N LEU A 128 12.24 2.18 -4.12
CA LEU A 128 10.79 1.99 -4.04
C LEU A 128 10.23 2.60 -2.74
N GLU A 129 10.91 2.38 -1.61
CA GLU A 129 10.53 2.96 -0.31
C GLU A 129 10.55 4.49 -0.33
N GLN A 130 11.59 5.09 -0.93
CA GLN A 130 11.67 6.55 -1.07
C GLN A 130 10.52 7.10 -1.90
N ALA A 131 10.18 6.46 -3.02
CA ALA A 131 9.05 6.85 -3.85
C ALA A 131 7.71 6.75 -3.11
N ILE A 132 7.53 5.70 -2.29
CA ILE A 132 6.34 5.53 -1.47
C ILE A 132 6.27 6.62 -0.39
N CYS A 133 7.36 6.91 0.31
CA CYS A 133 7.39 7.99 1.29
C CYS A 133 7.01 9.33 0.67
N ALA A 134 7.60 9.67 -0.49
CA ALA A 134 7.28 10.89 -1.23
C ALA A 134 5.78 10.95 -1.60
N LEU A 135 5.21 9.85 -2.09
CA LEU A 135 3.78 9.76 -2.41
C LEU A 135 2.90 10.09 -1.19
N TYR A 136 3.22 9.54 -0.02
CA TYR A 136 2.47 9.81 1.21
C TYR A 136 2.65 11.26 1.69
N GLU A 137 3.86 11.80 1.60
CA GLU A 137 4.13 13.21 1.94
C GLU A 137 3.31 14.15 1.06
N THR A 138 3.33 13.97 -0.26
CA THR A 138 2.53 14.74 -1.22
C THR A 138 1.03 14.62 -0.92
N THR A 139 0.55 13.41 -0.63
CA THR A 139 -0.87 13.16 -0.29
C THR A 139 -1.27 13.88 1.00
N LEU A 140 -0.41 13.89 2.01
CA LEU A 140 -0.66 14.56 3.30
C LEU A 140 -0.62 16.09 3.15
N GLN A 141 0.32 16.62 2.37
CA GLN A 141 0.41 18.05 2.08
C GLN A 141 -0.80 18.53 1.27
N GLY A 142 -1.22 17.78 0.26
CA GLY A 142 -2.42 18.07 -0.52
C GLY A 142 -3.67 18.15 0.35
N ARG A 143 -3.83 17.22 1.31
CA ARG A 143 -4.94 17.29 2.30
C ARG A 143 -4.84 18.54 3.18
N ARG A 144 -3.66 18.91 3.67
CA ARG A 144 -3.48 20.11 4.51
C ARG A 144 -3.85 21.40 3.77
N ALA A 145 -3.51 21.51 2.48
CA ALA A 145 -3.91 22.64 1.65
C ALA A 145 -5.44 22.71 1.49
N SER A 146 -6.10 21.56 1.27
CA SER A 146 -7.57 21.49 1.19
C SER A 146 -8.26 21.88 2.49
N TYR A 147 -7.74 21.46 3.65
CA TYR A 147 -8.29 21.87 4.95
C TYR A 147 -8.11 23.37 5.24
N SER A 148 -6.98 23.96 4.83
CA SER A 148 -6.71 25.39 5.06
C SER A 148 -7.66 26.29 4.24
N LEU A 149 -7.92 25.93 2.97
CA LEU A 149 -8.88 26.64 2.10
C LEU A 149 -10.33 26.54 2.59
N LEU A 150 -10.70 25.44 3.26
CA LEU A 150 -12.02 25.30 3.88
C LEU A 150 -12.15 26.13 5.17
N HIS A 151 -11.05 26.38 5.88
CA HIS A 151 -11.06 27.17 7.10
C HIS A 151 -11.14 28.67 6.80
N GLU A 152 -10.42 29.18 5.81
CA GLU A 152 -10.50 30.59 5.38
C GLU A 152 -11.91 30.99 4.91
N ARG A 153 -12.63 30.10 4.20
CA ARG A 153 -14.02 30.36 3.79
C ARG A 153 -15.03 30.44 4.93
N ASN A 154 -14.72 29.92 6.11
CA ASN A 154 -15.62 29.94 7.26
C ASN A 154 -15.39 31.14 8.20
N VAL A 155 -14.26 31.85 8.09
CA VAL A 155 -14.00 33.05 8.90
C VAL A 155 -14.72 34.28 8.33
N ASP A 156 -15.05 34.29 7.03
CA ASP A 156 -15.76 35.40 6.36
C ASP A 156 -17.29 35.42 6.54
N LYS A 157 -17.85 34.50 7.33
CA LYS A 157 -19.26 34.54 7.76
C LYS A 157 -19.39 34.96 9.22
N GLY A 158 -18.60 35.97 9.59
CA GLY A 158 -18.75 36.71 10.85
C GLY A 158 -20.17 37.23 11.00
N VAL A 159 -20.84 36.67 12.01
CA VAL A 159 -22.21 36.96 12.42
C VAL A 159 -22.35 38.44 12.81
N THR A 160 -23.18 39.19 12.10
CA THR A 160 -23.80 40.42 12.61
C THR A 160 -25.25 40.11 12.97
N TYR A 161 -25.56 40.03 14.26
CA TYR A 161 -26.92 40.25 14.75
C TYR A 161 -26.88 41.52 15.61
N GLY A 162 -27.59 42.54 15.12
CA GLY A 162 -28.08 43.65 15.92
C GLY A 162 -29.43 43.33 16.54
#